data_AF-A0A7C5JGX1-F1
#
_entry.id   AF-A0A7C5JGX1-F1
#
_cell.length_a   1.000
_cell.length_b   1.000
_cell.length_c   1.000
_cell.angle_alpha   90.00
_cell.angle_beta   90.00
_cell.angle_gamma   90.00
#
_symmetry.space_group_name_H-M   'P 1'
#
loop_
_entity.id
_entity.type
_entity.pdbx_description
1 polymer ?
#
loop_
_entity_poly.entity_id
_entity_poly.type
_entity_poly.pdbx_seq_one_letter_code
_entity_poly.pdbx_strand_id
1 'polypeptide(L)'
;PIAKKELLQREFDYYKIHGRKLLMDIVEEEIEDDKRVLFKNRDFISFMPYASLFPFEVMISTLDNSFSFTNFSDMQLEELAIIIQKSINLLQKEIGEFDFNIEFFEPPINKNFDTEDLFHSIENFHLFYIRIRPRIFNLAGFEVMNEMYINPVEPEFIKSVLDEFIY
;
A
#
# COMPACT_ATOMS: atom_id res chain seq x y z
N PRO A 1 5.00 16.20 7.72
CA PRO A 1 5.51 16.67 6.42
C PRO A 1 4.36 16.84 5.43
N ILE A 2 4.44 17.83 4.53
CA ILE A 2 3.37 18.27 3.61
C ILE A 2 2.70 17.10 2.87
N ALA A 3 3.49 16.14 2.37
CA ALA A 3 2.99 14.95 1.68
C ALA A 3 1.97 14.12 2.50
N LYS A 4 2.13 14.04 3.83
CA LYS A 4 1.19 13.31 4.70
C LYS A 4 -0.15 14.05 4.84
N LYS A 5 -0.13 15.39 4.81
CA LYS A 5 -1.34 16.21 4.84
C LYS A 5 -2.11 16.08 3.53
N GLU A 6 -1.42 16.18 2.40
CA GLU A 6 -2.02 16.08 1.08
C GLU A 6 -2.66 14.71 0.83
N LEU A 7 -2.01 13.62 1.29
CA LEU A 7 -2.59 12.28 1.26
C LEU A 7 -3.93 12.22 2.02
N LEU A 8 -3.94 12.66 3.28
CA LEU A 8 -5.15 12.62 4.11
C LEU A 8 -6.25 13.52 3.55
N GLN A 9 -5.88 14.67 2.99
CA GLN A 9 -6.82 15.58 2.33
C GLN A 9 -7.48 14.89 1.12
N ARG A 10 -6.69 14.19 0.29
CA ARG A 10 -7.22 13.46 -0.87
C ARG A 10 -8.19 12.36 -0.45
N GLU A 11 -7.85 11.58 0.57
CA GLU A 11 -8.74 10.54 1.10
C GLU A 11 -10.04 11.14 1.67
N PHE A 12 -9.94 12.25 2.37
CA PHE A 12 -11.11 12.97 2.90
C PHE A 12 -12.01 13.56 1.81
N ASP A 13 -11.42 14.16 0.77
CA ASP A 13 -12.19 14.71 -0.35
C ASP A 13 -12.89 13.60 -1.14
N TYR A 14 -12.25 12.45 -1.31
CA TYR A 14 -12.90 11.26 -1.88
C TYR A 14 -14.08 10.81 -1.01
N TYR A 15 -13.87 10.69 0.30
CA TYR A 15 -14.91 10.29 1.25
C TYR A 15 -16.11 11.24 1.26
N LYS A 16 -15.89 12.56 1.15
CA LYS A 16 -17.00 13.54 1.06
C LYS A 16 -17.92 13.31 -0.13
N ILE A 17 -17.35 12.86 -1.25
CA ILE A 17 -18.09 12.67 -2.51
C ILE A 17 -18.78 11.30 -2.53
N HIS A 18 -18.10 10.25 -2.07
CA HIS A 18 -18.54 8.86 -2.24
C HIS A 18 -19.12 8.22 -0.96
N GLY A 19 -18.84 8.79 0.22
CA GLY A 19 -19.24 8.23 1.52
C GLY A 19 -18.48 6.96 1.93
N ARG A 20 -17.42 6.61 1.20
CA ARG A 20 -16.61 5.39 1.38
C ARG A 20 -15.11 5.72 1.43
N LYS A 21 -14.31 4.83 2.01
CA LYS A 21 -12.85 5.00 2.11
C LYS A 21 -12.21 4.68 0.76
N LEU A 22 -11.41 5.60 0.23
CA LEU A 22 -10.74 5.45 -1.07
C LEU A 22 -9.99 4.12 -1.20
N LEU A 23 -9.21 3.75 -0.17
CA LEU A 23 -8.41 2.53 -0.23
C LEU A 23 -9.28 1.26 -0.16
N MET A 24 -10.44 1.31 0.49
CA MET A 24 -11.37 0.16 0.50
C MET A 24 -11.88 -0.12 -0.90
N ASP A 25 -12.25 0.93 -1.64
CA ASP A 25 -12.76 0.78 -3.01
C ASP A 25 -11.66 0.24 -3.95
N ILE A 26 -10.42 0.71 -3.78
CA ILE A 26 -9.26 0.15 -4.50
C ILE A 26 -9.06 -1.33 -4.16
N VAL A 27 -9.11 -1.70 -2.87
CA VAL A 27 -8.92 -3.09 -2.44
C VAL A 27 -10.03 -4.01 -2.98
N GLU A 28 -11.28 -3.54 -2.98
CA GLU A 28 -12.40 -4.28 -3.56
C GLU A 28 -12.18 -4.52 -5.06
N GLU A 29 -11.81 -3.48 -5.83
CA GLU A 29 -11.49 -3.63 -7.26
C GLU A 29 -10.32 -4.60 -7.50
N GLU A 30 -9.24 -4.52 -6.71
CA GLU A 30 -8.09 -5.42 -6.86
C GLU A 30 -8.46 -6.88 -6.55
N ILE A 31 -9.35 -7.12 -5.59
CA ILE A 31 -9.89 -8.45 -5.29
C ILE A 31 -10.78 -8.96 -6.42
N GLU A 32 -11.61 -8.11 -7.01
CA GLU A 32 -12.51 -8.47 -8.11
C GLU A 32 -11.74 -8.80 -9.40
N ASP A 33 -10.70 -8.03 -9.70
CA ASP A 33 -9.84 -8.23 -10.87
C ASP A 33 -8.87 -9.41 -10.72
N ASP A 34 -8.33 -9.63 -9.50
CA ASP A 34 -7.32 -10.64 -9.14
C ASP A 34 -6.03 -10.64 -10.00
N LYS A 35 -5.78 -9.56 -10.76
CA LYS A 35 -4.63 -9.44 -11.67
C LYS A 35 -3.32 -9.05 -10.98
N ARG A 36 -3.41 -8.44 -9.81
CA ARG A 36 -2.25 -7.87 -9.08
C ARG A 36 -2.20 -8.30 -7.63
N VAL A 37 -3.13 -9.15 -7.18
CA VAL A 37 -3.14 -9.69 -5.82
C VAL A 37 -2.05 -10.75 -5.69
N LEU A 38 -1.15 -10.57 -4.74
CA LEU A 38 -0.07 -11.51 -4.45
C LEU A 38 -0.51 -12.52 -3.39
N PHE A 39 -1.04 -12.01 -2.27
CA PHE A 39 -1.45 -12.81 -1.14
C PHE A 39 -2.66 -12.20 -0.46
N LYS A 40 -3.51 -13.05 0.11
CA LYS A 40 -4.62 -12.65 0.98
C LYS A 40 -4.67 -13.61 2.16
N ASN A 41 -4.79 -13.07 3.37
CA ASN A 41 -5.08 -13.86 4.57
C ASN A 41 -6.39 -13.38 5.20
N ARG A 42 -6.61 -13.70 6.47
CA ARG A 42 -7.86 -13.35 7.16
C ARG A 42 -8.05 -11.83 7.28
N ASP A 43 -6.97 -11.10 7.57
CA ASP A 43 -7.04 -9.71 8.04
C ASP A 43 -6.43 -8.72 7.02
N PHE A 44 -5.62 -9.19 6.07
CA PHE A 44 -4.84 -8.37 5.15
C PHE A 44 -4.81 -8.92 3.72
N ILE A 45 -4.54 -8.01 2.80
CA ILE A 45 -4.25 -8.28 1.39
C ILE A 45 -2.93 -7.62 1.01
N SER A 46 -2.15 -8.31 0.18
CA SER A 46 -0.93 -7.83 -0.44
C SER A 46 -1.10 -7.86 -1.95
N PHE A 47 -0.85 -6.74 -2.60
CA PHE A 47 -1.04 -6.57 -4.04
C PHE A 47 -0.05 -5.56 -4.60
N MET A 48 0.15 -5.61 -5.92
CA MET A 48 0.95 -4.62 -6.65
C MET A 48 0.02 -3.49 -7.08
N PRO A 49 0.17 -2.25 -6.57
CA PRO A 49 -0.80 -1.20 -6.88
C PRO A 49 -0.74 -0.85 -8.36
N TYR A 50 -1.91 -0.73 -9.00
CA TYR A 50 -2.02 -0.33 -10.41
C TYR A 50 -1.18 0.92 -10.74
N ALA A 51 -1.23 1.93 -9.89
CA ALA A 51 -0.42 3.14 -10.00
C ALA A 51 0.89 3.06 -9.17
N SER A 52 1.68 2.00 -9.37
CA SER A 52 2.99 1.84 -8.71
C SER A 52 4.01 2.83 -9.27
N LEU A 53 4.73 3.50 -8.37
CA LEU A 53 5.78 4.45 -8.74
C LEU A 53 7.14 3.76 -8.88
N PHE A 54 7.32 2.66 -8.15
CA PHE A 54 8.54 1.87 -8.14
C PHE A 54 8.27 0.49 -8.74
N PRO A 55 9.23 -0.07 -9.51
CA PRO A 55 9.17 -1.45 -9.96
C PRO A 55 8.98 -2.39 -8.78
N PHE A 56 8.09 -3.37 -8.93
CA PHE A 56 7.82 -4.39 -7.93
C PHE A 56 7.34 -3.83 -6.58
N GLU A 57 6.76 -2.63 -6.59
CA GLU A 57 6.15 -2.06 -5.40
C GLU A 57 4.98 -2.93 -4.92
N VAL A 58 4.93 -3.16 -3.61
CA VAL A 58 3.86 -3.92 -2.96
C VAL A 58 3.15 -3.02 -1.98
N MET A 59 1.82 -3.05 -2.02
CA MET A 59 0.95 -2.44 -1.04
C MET A 59 0.29 -3.54 -0.21
N ILE A 60 0.30 -3.39 1.10
CA ILE A 60 -0.41 -4.27 2.03
C ILE A 60 -1.45 -3.43 2.76
N SER A 61 -2.73 -3.82 2.68
CA SER A 61 -3.83 -3.11 3.32
C SER A 61 -4.67 -4.06 4.17
N THR A 62 -5.37 -3.50 5.16
CA THR A 62 -6.37 -4.21 5.95
C THR A 62 -7.57 -4.56 5.09
N LEU A 63 -8.16 -5.72 5.35
CA LEU A 63 -9.46 -6.11 4.77
C LEU A 63 -10.65 -5.58 5.59
N ASP A 64 -10.39 -5.13 6.81
CA ASP A 64 -11.38 -4.51 7.68
C ASP A 64 -11.26 -2.98 7.68
N ASN A 65 -12.09 -2.32 8.50
CA ASN A 65 -12.12 -0.86 8.60
C ASN A 65 -11.00 -0.26 9.45
N SER A 66 -9.99 -1.04 9.84
CA SER A 66 -8.94 -0.57 10.74
C SER A 66 -8.07 0.49 10.09
N PHE A 67 -7.88 1.59 10.81
CA PHE A 67 -7.19 2.78 10.31
C PHE A 67 -5.82 3.01 10.96
N SER A 68 -5.44 2.19 11.96
CA SER A 68 -4.20 2.31 12.71
C SER A 68 -3.77 0.95 13.27
N PHE A 69 -2.49 0.62 13.20
CA PHE A 69 -1.96 -0.63 13.78
C PHE A 69 -2.09 -0.68 15.31
N THR A 70 -2.25 0.46 15.99
CA THR A 70 -2.44 0.50 17.44
C THR A 70 -3.76 -0.16 17.88
N ASN A 71 -4.69 -0.38 16.94
CA ASN A 71 -5.95 -1.05 17.17
C ASN A 71 -5.91 -2.56 16.87
N PHE A 72 -4.76 -3.09 16.41
CA PHE A 72 -4.63 -4.49 16.06
C PHE A 72 -4.50 -5.38 17.29
N SER A 73 -5.16 -6.54 17.23
CA SER A 73 -4.92 -7.65 18.16
C SER A 73 -3.58 -8.33 17.88
N ASP A 74 -3.06 -9.10 18.85
CA ASP A 74 -1.84 -9.89 18.67
C ASP A 74 -1.94 -10.85 17.47
N MET A 75 -3.12 -11.42 17.24
CA MET A 75 -3.38 -12.27 16.07
C MET A 75 -3.30 -11.50 14.74
N GLN A 76 -3.83 -10.27 14.69
CA GLN A 76 -3.70 -9.43 13.50
C GLN A 76 -2.23 -9.03 13.26
N LEU A 77 -1.47 -8.75 14.31
CA LEU A 77 -0.04 -8.45 14.18
C LEU A 77 0.75 -9.66 13.65
N GLU A 78 0.41 -10.88 14.07
CA GLU A 78 0.99 -12.12 13.55
C GLU A 78 0.66 -12.30 12.05
N GLU A 79 -0.60 -12.14 11.66
CA GLU A 79 -1.04 -12.20 10.27
C GLU A 79 -0.37 -11.13 9.40
N LEU A 80 -0.17 -9.92 9.93
CA LEU A 80 0.55 -8.85 9.26
C LEU A 80 2.03 -9.23 9.04
N ALA A 81 2.69 -9.78 10.05
CA ALA A 81 4.08 -10.22 9.94
C ALA A 81 4.24 -11.32 8.88
N ILE A 82 3.32 -12.28 8.85
CA ILE A 82 3.29 -13.37 7.87
C ILE A 82 3.16 -12.82 6.45
N ILE A 83 2.21 -11.91 6.20
CA ILE A 83 1.97 -11.41 4.85
C ILE A 83 3.10 -10.49 4.35
N ILE A 84 3.73 -9.71 5.23
CA ILE A 84 4.95 -8.95 4.91
C ILE A 84 6.08 -9.90 4.50
N GLN A 85 6.34 -10.93 5.31
CA GLN A 85 7.40 -11.90 5.02
C GLN A 85 7.15 -12.63 3.70
N LYS A 86 5.92 -13.11 3.46
CA LYS A 86 5.55 -13.76 2.20
C LYS A 86 5.78 -12.86 0.99
N SER A 87 5.39 -11.59 1.10
CA SER A 87 5.56 -10.60 0.02
C SER A 87 7.03 -10.36 -0.31
N ILE A 88 7.88 -10.16 0.70
CA ILE A 88 9.32 -9.95 0.50
C ILE A 88 9.99 -11.21 -0.06
N ASN A 89 9.68 -12.39 0.50
CA ASN A 89 10.27 -13.65 0.05
C ASN A 89 9.89 -13.97 -1.40
N LEU A 90 8.65 -13.67 -1.79
CA LEU A 90 8.23 -13.81 -3.19
C LEU A 90 9.09 -12.93 -4.10
N LEU A 91 9.21 -11.64 -3.78
CA LEU A 91 10.06 -10.75 -4.57
C LEU A 91 11.50 -11.27 -4.62
N GLN A 92 12.08 -11.69 -3.49
CA GLN A 92 13.45 -12.18 -3.46
C GLN A 92 13.64 -13.44 -4.32
N LYS A 93 12.63 -14.30 -4.38
CA LYS A 93 12.63 -15.49 -5.23
C LYS A 93 12.62 -15.12 -6.71
N GLU A 94 11.79 -14.16 -7.11
CA GLU A 94 11.57 -13.85 -8.54
C GLU A 94 12.62 -12.87 -9.12
N ILE A 95 13.13 -11.93 -8.32
CA ILE A 95 14.05 -10.88 -8.80
C ILE A 95 15.42 -10.88 -8.11
N GLY A 96 15.68 -11.84 -7.22
CA GLY A 96 16.95 -11.98 -6.49
C GLY A 96 17.03 -11.08 -5.24
N GLU A 97 18.22 -10.96 -4.65
CA GLU A 97 18.42 -10.08 -3.49
C GLU A 97 18.34 -8.60 -3.89
N PHE A 98 17.60 -7.81 -3.12
CA PHE A 98 17.43 -6.36 -3.34
C PHE A 98 17.34 -5.61 -2.02
N ASP A 99 17.75 -4.35 -2.04
CA ASP A 99 17.48 -3.38 -0.97
C ASP A 99 16.05 -2.84 -1.13
N PHE A 100 15.36 -2.56 -0.02
CA PHE A 100 14.02 -1.98 -0.06
C PHE A 100 13.78 -1.02 1.10
N ASN A 101 12.79 -0.15 0.93
CA ASN A 101 12.20 0.63 2.00
C ASN A 101 10.83 0.05 2.35
N ILE A 102 10.46 0.12 3.63
CA ILE A 102 9.11 -0.19 4.11
C ILE A 102 8.54 1.06 4.78
N GLU A 103 7.35 1.47 4.33
CA GLU A 103 6.67 2.67 4.79
C GLU A 103 5.32 2.31 5.38
N PHE A 104 5.08 2.73 6.61
CA PHE A 104 3.81 2.54 7.31
C PHE A 104 2.98 3.82 7.18
N PHE A 105 1.79 3.67 6.60
CA PHE A 105 0.83 4.75 6.45
C PHE A 105 -0.14 4.71 7.63
N GLU A 106 0.30 5.40 8.68
CA GLU A 106 -0.44 5.59 9.91
C GLU A 106 -1.03 6.99 9.97
N PRO A 107 -2.21 7.18 10.59
CA PRO A 107 -2.72 8.49 10.89
C PRO A 107 -1.81 9.24 11.89
N PRO A 108 -1.91 10.58 11.98
CA PRO A 108 -1.30 11.33 13.06
C PRO A 108 -1.85 10.86 14.42
N ILE A 109 -0.96 10.56 15.37
CA ILE A 109 -1.35 10.14 16.73
C ILE A 109 -1.82 11.35 17.56
N ASN A 110 -1.21 12.53 17.32
CA ASN A 110 -1.52 13.77 18.01
C ASN A 110 -2.05 14.80 17.02
N LYS A 111 -2.99 15.63 17.48
CA LYS A 111 -3.40 16.83 16.76
C LYS A 111 -2.19 17.71 16.51
N ASN A 112 -2.08 18.22 15.29
CA ASN A 112 -1.15 19.27 14.94
C ASN A 112 -1.85 20.29 14.05
N PHE A 113 -1.25 21.46 13.90
CA PHE A 113 -1.80 22.55 13.09
C PHE A 113 -2.12 22.13 11.64
N ASP A 114 -1.36 21.18 11.10
CA ASP A 114 -1.52 20.74 9.71
C ASP A 114 -2.71 19.81 9.46
N THR A 115 -3.16 19.07 10.48
CA THR A 115 -4.17 18.01 10.36
C THR A 115 -5.37 18.20 11.28
N GLU A 116 -5.43 19.32 12.03
CA GLU A 116 -6.48 19.60 13.03
C GLU A 116 -7.90 19.45 12.46
N ASP A 117 -8.15 20.01 11.28
CA ASP A 117 -9.47 19.97 10.62
C ASP A 117 -9.91 18.55 10.26
N LEU A 118 -8.96 17.65 10.01
CA LEU A 118 -9.21 16.27 9.59
C LEU A 118 -9.23 15.31 10.77
N PHE A 119 -8.46 15.61 11.82
CA PHE A 119 -8.07 14.70 12.91
C PHE A 119 -9.23 13.91 13.52
N HIS A 120 -10.37 14.56 13.74
CA HIS A 120 -11.54 13.95 14.37
C HIS A 120 -12.33 12.98 13.49
N SER A 121 -12.06 12.98 12.18
CA SER A 121 -12.82 12.19 11.20
C SER A 121 -11.95 11.20 10.44
N ILE A 122 -10.66 11.08 10.78
CA ILE A 122 -9.69 10.22 10.08
C ILE A 122 -10.17 8.77 9.99
N GLU A 123 -10.75 8.24 11.07
CA GLU A 123 -11.27 6.87 11.10
C GLU A 123 -12.34 6.60 10.01
N ASN A 124 -13.02 7.64 9.52
CA ASN A 124 -14.08 7.52 8.53
C ASN A 124 -13.54 7.42 7.10
N PHE A 125 -12.34 7.93 6.83
CA PHE A 125 -11.81 8.05 5.46
C PHE A 125 -10.46 7.36 5.25
N HIS A 126 -9.69 7.10 6.30
CA HIS A 126 -8.36 6.47 6.23
C HIS A 126 -8.42 4.97 6.59
N LEU A 127 -7.53 4.20 5.96
CA LEU A 127 -7.23 2.81 6.30
C LEU A 127 -5.74 2.69 6.58
N PHE A 128 -5.36 1.77 7.45
CA PHE A 128 -3.96 1.40 7.60
C PHE A 128 -3.47 0.68 6.35
N TYR A 129 -2.27 1.04 5.90
CA TYR A 129 -1.56 0.27 4.89
C TYR A 129 -0.05 0.43 4.98
N ILE A 130 0.66 -0.48 4.32
CA ILE A 130 2.10 -0.48 4.19
C ILE A 130 2.44 -0.41 2.70
N ARG A 131 3.52 0.29 2.36
CA ARG A 131 4.17 0.16 1.05
C ARG A 131 5.58 -0.40 1.23
N ILE A 132 5.89 -1.43 0.46
CA ILE A 132 7.23 -1.97 0.31
C ILE A 132 7.74 -1.50 -1.05
N ARG A 133 8.86 -0.78 -1.05
CA ARG A 133 9.45 -0.16 -2.25
C ARG A 133 10.84 -0.71 -2.50
N PRO A 134 10.98 -1.66 -3.43
CA PRO A 134 12.29 -2.14 -3.87
C PRO A 134 13.14 -1.03 -4.48
N ARG A 135 14.43 -1.00 -4.16
CA ARG A 135 15.42 -0.02 -4.64
C ARG A 135 16.29 -0.62 -5.74
N ILE A 136 15.64 -1.09 -6.81
CA ILE A 136 16.30 -1.80 -7.90
C ILE A 136 16.90 -0.83 -8.93
N PHE A 137 16.30 0.35 -9.07
CA PHE A 137 16.75 1.39 -9.98
C PHE A 137 17.08 2.68 -9.22
N ASN A 138 18.08 3.40 -9.71
CA ASN A 138 18.38 4.75 -9.24
C ASN A 138 17.50 5.75 -9.98
N LEU A 139 16.86 6.67 -9.25
CA LEU A 139 16.16 7.80 -9.85
C LEU A 139 17.17 8.65 -10.62
N ALA A 140 16.85 8.99 -11.88
CA ALA A 140 17.68 9.87 -12.69
C ALA A 140 17.23 11.33 -12.54
N GLY A 141 17.92 12.23 -13.25
CA GLY A 141 17.63 13.67 -13.17
C GLY A 141 16.20 14.02 -13.59
N PHE A 142 15.59 13.26 -14.50
CA PHE A 142 14.22 13.53 -14.95
C PHE A 142 13.21 13.36 -13.80
N GLU A 143 13.26 12.23 -13.11
CA GLU A 143 12.33 11.89 -12.03
C GLU A 143 12.49 12.86 -10.86
N VAL A 144 13.74 13.18 -10.49
CA VAL A 144 14.03 14.09 -9.39
C VAL A 144 13.60 15.53 -9.70
N MET A 145 13.76 15.99 -10.94
CA MET A 145 13.46 17.38 -11.30
C MET A 145 11.97 17.65 -11.54
N ASN A 146 11.20 16.63 -11.93
CA ASN A 146 9.79 16.79 -12.33
C ASN A 146 8.80 16.08 -11.41
N GLU A 147 9.25 15.32 -10.42
CA GLU A 147 8.41 14.47 -9.56
C GLU A 147 7.54 13.47 -10.35
N MET A 148 8.00 13.12 -11.56
CA MET A 148 7.37 12.14 -12.44
C MET A 148 8.19 10.86 -12.46
N TYR A 149 7.58 9.73 -12.14
CA TYR A 149 8.27 8.44 -12.07
C TYR A 149 8.06 7.64 -13.35
N ILE A 150 9.13 7.00 -13.82
CA ILE A 150 9.06 6.04 -14.93
C ILE A 150 9.21 4.64 -14.33
N ASN A 151 8.12 3.87 -14.34
CA ASN A 151 8.14 2.47 -13.95
C ASN A 151 8.23 1.58 -15.21
N PRO A 152 9.39 0.94 -15.49
CA PRO A 152 9.53 0.07 -16.66
C PRO A 152 8.87 -1.31 -16.50
N VAL A 153 8.32 -1.63 -15.32
CA VAL A 153 7.73 -2.93 -15.02
C VAL A 153 6.24 -2.77 -14.80
N GLU A 154 5.44 -3.52 -15.57
CA GLU A 154 3.99 -3.58 -15.37
C GLU A 154 3.67 -4.20 -13.99
N PRO A 155 2.76 -3.61 -13.21
CA PRO A 155 2.37 -4.13 -11.89
C PRO A 155 1.89 -5.59 -11.93
N GLU A 156 1.35 -6.05 -13.04
CA GLU A 156 0.80 -7.41 -13.22
C GLU A 156 1.89 -8.48 -13.35
N PHE A 157 3.13 -8.10 -13.66
CA PHE A 157 4.19 -9.02 -14.08
C PHE A 157 4.48 -10.14 -13.06
N ILE A 158 4.60 -9.82 -11.76
CA ILE A 158 4.90 -10.86 -10.76
C ILE A 158 3.70 -11.78 -10.54
N LYS A 159 2.47 -11.27 -10.63
CA LYS A 159 1.28 -12.11 -10.51
C LYS A 159 1.18 -13.08 -11.69
N SER A 160 1.48 -12.65 -12.91
CA SER A 160 1.50 -13.58 -14.05
C SER A 160 2.53 -14.70 -13.87
N VAL A 161 3.70 -14.39 -13.30
CA VAL A 161 4.72 -15.40 -12.98
C VAL A 161 4.22 -16.40 -11.94
N LEU A 162 3.54 -15.93 -10.88
CA LEU A 162 2.92 -16.81 -9.88
C LEU A 162 1.92 -17.79 -10.48
N ASP A 163 1.05 -17.31 -11.37
CA ASP A 163 -0.01 -18.13 -11.98
C ASP A 163 0.54 -19.21 -12.91
N GLU A 164 1.67 -18.95 -13.59
CA GLU A 164 2.35 -19.94 -14.44
C GLU A 164 2.93 -21.12 -13.66
N PHE A 165 3.31 -20.93 -12.39
CA PHE A 165 3.89 -21.98 -11.55
C PHE A 165 2.85 -22.83 -10.79
N ILE A 166 1.55 -22.51 -10.91
CA ILE A 166 0.46 -23.24 -10.25
C ILE A 166 -0.14 -24.35 -11.15
N TYR A 167 0.40 -24.55 -12.37
CA TYR A 167 0.05 -25.65 -13.28
C TYR A 167 1.20 -26.65 -13.48
#